data_AF-A0A1M6J096-F1
#
_entry.id   AF-A0A1M6J096-F1
#
_cell.length_a   1.000
_cell.length_b   1.000
_cell.length_c   1.000
_cell.angle_alpha   90.00
_cell.angle_beta   90.00
_cell.angle_gamma   90.00
#
_symmetry.space_group_name_H-M   'P 1'
#
loop_
_entity.id
_entity.type
_entity.pdbx_description
1 polymer ?
#
loop_
_entity_poly.entity_id
_entity_poly.type
_entity_poly.pdbx_seq_one_letter_code
_entity_poly.pdbx_strand_id
1 'polypeptide(L)'
;NQAIKAIKEAESYNGPSLIIAYAPCINHGIRSGMGTTIRQEERAVKSGYWHLYRFDPRLKEEGKNPFQLDSKEPTESFMDFINSEIRYTSLRKTFPETADMLFKEAEKDAKEKYEKYLNMSKLGQ
;
A
#
# COMPACT_ATOMS: atom_id res chain seq x y z
N ASN A 1 -7.80 8.38 10.42
CA ASN A 1 -8.39 7.25 11.17
C ASN A 1 -8.91 6.15 10.24
N GLN A 2 -8.06 5.56 9.38
CA GLN A 2 -8.48 4.55 8.39
C GLN A 2 -8.59 3.13 9.00
N ALA A 3 -7.58 2.69 9.76
CA ALA A 3 -7.53 1.34 10.34
C ALA A 3 -8.74 1.03 11.26
N ILE A 4 -9.10 1.94 12.17
CA ILE A 4 -10.24 1.77 13.08
C ILE A 4 -11.55 1.62 12.28
N LYS A 5 -11.71 2.40 11.21
CA LYS A 5 -12.90 2.34 10.34
C LYS A 5 -12.99 0.98 9.63
N ALA A 6 -11.89 0.52 9.03
CA ALA A 6 -11.83 -0.78 8.36
C ALA A 6 -12.14 -1.93 9.31
N ILE A 7 -11.57 -1.93 10.52
CA ILE A 7 -11.82 -2.97 11.53
C ILE A 7 -13.30 -2.99 11.95
N LYS A 8 -13.88 -1.81 12.22
CA LYS A 8 -15.30 -1.70 12.61
C LYS A 8 -16.24 -2.16 11.50
N GLU A 9 -15.98 -1.76 10.26
CA GLU A 9 -16.80 -2.18 9.11
C GLU A 9 -16.72 -3.67 8.87
N ALA A 10 -15.52 -4.25 8.92
CA ALA A 10 -15.25 -5.67 8.75
C ALA A 10 -15.90 -6.53 9.84
N GLU A 11 -15.83 -6.10 11.10
CA GLU A 11 -16.45 -6.82 12.22
C GLU A 11 -17.98 -6.78 12.14
N SER A 12 -18.56 -5.62 11.79
CA SER A 12 -20.02 -5.48 11.66
C SER A 12 -20.62 -6.14 10.43
N TYR A 13 -19.81 -6.65 9.50
CA TYR A 13 -20.31 -7.28 8.28
C TYR A 13 -20.78 -8.70 8.59
N ASN A 14 -22.06 -8.98 8.33
CA ASN A 14 -22.64 -10.31 8.51
C ASN A 14 -22.24 -11.25 7.36
N GLY A 15 -20.94 -11.53 7.27
CA GLY A 15 -20.33 -12.28 6.18
C GLY A 15 -18.81 -12.37 6.35
N PRO A 16 -18.11 -12.93 5.36
CA PRO A 16 -16.66 -13.04 5.41
C PRO A 16 -16.00 -11.65 5.28
N SER A 17 -15.01 -11.41 6.13
CA SER A 17 -14.20 -10.19 6.11
C SER A 17 -12.71 -10.51 6.02
N LEU A 18 -11.99 -9.77 5.18
CA LEU A 18 -10.54 -9.88 5.03
C LEU A 18 -9.89 -8.53 5.31
N ILE A 19 -8.99 -8.50 6.30
CA ILE A 19 -8.15 -7.34 6.60
C ILE A 19 -6.69 -7.72 6.33
N ILE A 20 -6.03 -6.96 5.46
CA ILE A 20 -4.60 -7.11 5.18
C ILE A 20 -3.88 -5.89 5.75
N ALA A 21 -3.09 -6.09 6.81
CA ALA A 21 -2.32 -5.04 7.45
C ALA A 21 -0.85 -5.09 7.02
N TYR A 22 -0.28 -3.95 6.61
CA TYR A 22 1.15 -3.84 6.36
C TYR A 22 1.89 -3.88 7.70
N ALA A 23 2.74 -4.89 7.89
CA ALA A 23 3.46 -5.14 9.14
C ALA A 23 4.97 -5.03 8.93
N PRO A 24 5.60 -3.89 9.28
CA PRO A 24 7.06 -3.75 9.24
C PRO A 24 7.75 -4.79 10.12
N CYS A 25 8.82 -5.40 9.62
CA CYS A 25 9.54 -6.47 10.29
C CYS A 25 11.06 -6.22 10.29
N ILE A 26 11.77 -6.79 11.26
CA ILE A 26 13.25 -6.80 11.30
C ILE A 26 13.85 -7.33 9.98
N ASN A 27 13.16 -8.29 9.33
CA ASN A 27 13.58 -8.87 8.05
C ASN A 27 13.56 -7.88 6.89
N HIS A 28 12.84 -6.76 7.01
CA HIS A 28 12.91 -5.68 6.01
C HIS A 28 14.23 -4.90 6.14
N GLY A 29 14.80 -4.84 7.35
CA GLY A 29 16.00 -4.09 7.67
C GLY A 29 15.82 -2.59 7.40
N ILE A 30 14.87 -1.97 8.09
CA ILE A 30 14.64 -0.52 8.02
C ILE A 30 15.91 0.19 8.49
N ARG A 31 16.51 1.03 7.64
CA ARG A 31 17.81 1.68 7.94
C ARG A 31 17.79 2.58 9.16
N SER A 32 16.66 3.21 9.46
CA SER A 32 16.47 4.02 10.68
C SER A 32 16.10 3.22 11.93
N GLY A 33 16.03 1.88 11.84
CA GLY A 33 15.73 0.98 12.94
C GLY A 33 14.23 0.73 13.19
N MET A 34 13.94 -0.26 14.03
CA MET A 34 12.56 -0.67 14.35
C MET A 34 11.79 0.34 15.22
N GLY A 35 12.47 1.34 15.81
CA GLY A 35 11.79 2.44 16.51
C GLY A 35 11.00 3.37 15.58
N THR A 36 11.15 3.23 14.26
CA THR A 36 10.50 4.09 13.27
C THR A 36 9.48 3.36 12.39
N THR A 37 8.96 2.22 12.84
CA THR A 37 8.03 1.38 12.07
C THR A 37 6.77 2.11 11.66
N ILE A 38 6.14 2.85 12.58
CA ILE A 38 4.94 3.65 12.31
C ILE A 38 5.20 4.67 11.19
N ARG A 39 6.35 5.35 11.24
CA ARG A 39 6.77 6.26 10.17
C ARG A 39 6.99 5.51 8.86
N GLN A 40 7.53 4.30 8.90
CA GLN A 40 7.74 3.50 7.70
C GLN A 40 6.43 3.01 7.08
N GLU A 41 5.40 2.70 7.87
CA GLU A 41 4.04 2.41 7.37
C GLU A 41 3.45 3.63 6.66
N GLU A 42 3.59 4.82 7.26
CA GLU A 42 3.14 6.08 6.65
C GLU A 42 3.85 6.32 5.30
N ARG A 43 5.18 6.13 5.25
CA ARG A 43 5.97 6.27 4.02
C ARG A 43 5.60 5.23 2.97
N ALA A 44 5.28 3.99 3.36
CA ALA A 44 4.81 2.97 2.44
C ALA A 44 3.52 3.43 1.72
N VAL A 45 2.62 4.09 2.44
CA VAL A 45 1.41 4.67 1.85
C VAL A 45 1.70 5.89 1.00
N LYS A 46 2.47 6.86 1.52
CA LYS A 46 2.79 8.10 0.81
C LYS A 46 3.62 7.89 -0.45
N SER A 47 4.39 6.82 -0.54
CA SER A 47 5.20 6.47 -1.72
C SER A 47 4.45 5.65 -2.77
N GLY A 48 3.19 5.26 -2.48
CA GLY A 48 2.42 4.37 -3.36
C GLY A 48 2.87 2.91 -3.32
N TYR A 49 3.79 2.54 -2.41
CA TYR A 49 4.19 1.15 -2.21
C TYR A 49 3.04 0.29 -1.64
N TRP A 50 2.24 0.87 -0.74
CA TRP A 50 1.06 0.26 -0.14
C TRP A 50 -0.16 1.16 -0.29
N HIS A 51 -1.28 0.65 -0.75
CA HIS A 51 -2.52 1.43 -0.88
C HIS A 51 -3.52 1.03 0.20
N LEU A 52 -4.23 2.02 0.74
CA LEU A 52 -5.30 1.81 1.69
C LEU A 52 -6.62 1.88 0.93
N TYR A 53 -7.39 0.81 0.98
CA TYR A 53 -8.72 0.74 0.37
C TYR A 53 -9.63 -0.15 1.21
N ARG A 54 -10.93 -0.01 1.00
CA ARG A 54 -11.97 -0.85 1.59
C ARG A 54 -12.93 -1.28 0.48
N PHE A 55 -13.41 -2.51 0.58
CA PHE A 55 -14.49 -3.02 -0.25
C PHE A 55 -15.63 -3.46 0.65
N ASP A 56 -16.75 -2.74 0.62
CA ASP A 56 -17.93 -3.05 1.42
C ASP A 56 -19.08 -3.48 0.50
N PRO A 57 -19.43 -4.78 0.45
CA PRO A 57 -20.50 -5.29 -0.41
C PRO A 57 -21.86 -4.63 -0.15
N ARG A 58 -22.13 -4.17 1.08
CA ARG A 58 -23.42 -3.56 1.48
C ARG A 58 -23.74 -2.31 0.66
N LEU A 59 -22.71 -1.55 0.27
CA LEU A 59 -22.88 -0.34 -0.52
C LEU A 59 -23.48 -0.60 -1.89
N LYS A 60 -23.28 -1.81 -2.44
CA LYS A 60 -23.91 -2.20 -3.71
C LYS A 60 -25.43 -2.29 -3.59
N GLU A 61 -25.94 -2.73 -2.44
CA GLU A 61 -27.38 -2.80 -2.15
C GLU A 61 -27.99 -1.39 -2.04
N GLU A 62 -27.20 -0.40 -1.66
CA GLU A 62 -27.57 1.02 -1.63
C GLU A 62 -27.37 1.74 -2.98
N GLY A 63 -26.96 1.02 -4.03
CA GLY A 63 -26.66 1.59 -5.35
C GLY A 63 -25.38 2.44 -5.40
N LYS A 64 -24.48 2.31 -4.40
CA LYS A 64 -23.19 3.02 -4.32
C LYS A 64 -22.04 2.12 -4.77
N ASN A 65 -20.90 2.73 -5.08
CA ASN A 65 -19.69 1.98 -5.39
C ASN A 65 -19.13 1.28 -4.13
N PRO A 66 -19.04 -0.07 -4.13
CA PRO A 66 -18.54 -0.83 -2.98
C PRO A 66 -17.04 -0.69 -2.75
N PHE A 67 -16.27 -0.18 -3.72
CA PHE A 67 -14.83 0.07 -3.58
C PHE A 67 -14.55 1.52 -3.18
N GLN A 68 -13.84 1.72 -2.07
CA GLN A 68 -13.34 3.03 -1.64
C GLN A 68 -11.82 3.01 -1.57
N LEU A 69 -11.18 3.93 -2.28
CA LEU A 69 -9.75 4.19 -2.14
C LEU A 69 -9.55 5.24 -1.03
N ASP A 70 -8.94 4.84 0.08
CA ASP A 70 -8.71 5.71 1.25
C ASP A 70 -7.34 6.42 1.19
N SER A 71 -6.34 5.81 0.54
CA SER A 71 -5.04 6.45 0.31
C SER A 71 -5.13 7.48 -0.81
N LYS A 72 -4.49 8.64 -0.62
CA LYS A 72 -4.40 9.70 -1.63
C LYS A 72 -3.35 9.36 -2.69
N GLU A 73 -3.25 10.23 -3.69
CA GLU A 73 -2.15 10.23 -4.64
C GLU A 73 -0.80 10.21 -3.91
N PRO A 74 0.15 9.36 -4.33
CA PRO A 74 1.47 9.31 -3.73
C PRO A 74 2.18 10.67 -3.76
N THR A 75 2.75 11.07 -2.63
CA THR A 75 3.48 12.35 -2.45
C THR A 75 4.96 12.16 -2.17
N GLU A 76 5.40 10.92 -1.92
CA GLU A 76 6.82 10.56 -1.71
C GLU A 76 7.35 9.69 -2.85
N SER A 77 8.67 9.70 -3.03
CA SER A 77 9.35 8.87 -4.03
C SER A 77 9.29 7.39 -3.66
N PHE A 78 8.79 6.55 -4.58
CA PHE A 78 8.83 5.09 -4.47
C PHE A 78 10.28 4.59 -4.32
N MET A 79 11.20 5.16 -5.11
CA MET A 79 12.61 4.81 -5.07
C MET A 79 13.24 5.11 -3.71
N ASP A 80 12.88 6.23 -3.08
CA ASP A 80 13.40 6.58 -1.75
C ASP A 80 12.83 5.69 -0.65
N PHE A 81 11.61 5.18 -0.83
CA PHE A 81 11.03 4.19 0.08
C PHE A 81 11.79 2.87 0.00
N ILE A 82 11.91 2.26 -1.18
CA ILE A 82 12.57 0.94 -1.31
C ILE A 82 14.08 1.03 -0.95
N ASN A 83 14.76 2.13 -1.25
CA ASN A 83 16.17 2.32 -0.86
C ASN A 83 16.37 2.52 0.66
N SER A 84 15.30 2.78 1.41
CA SER A 84 15.36 2.91 2.87
C SER A 84 15.40 1.56 3.62
N GLU A 85 15.26 0.43 2.90
CA GLU A 85 15.22 -0.92 3.48
C GLU A 85 16.35 -1.82 2.94
N ILE A 86 16.93 -2.62 3.82
CA ILE A 86 18.07 -3.50 3.49
C ILE A 86 17.64 -4.58 2.51
N ARG A 87 16.42 -5.13 2.61
CA ARG A 87 15.92 -6.17 1.70
C ARG A 87 15.96 -5.80 0.21
N TYR A 88 15.91 -4.51 -0.11
CA TYR A 88 16.10 -4.01 -1.48
C TYR A 88 17.55 -3.64 -1.75
N THR A 89 18.16 -2.85 -0.86
CA THR A 89 19.52 -2.36 -1.11
C THR A 89 20.60 -3.46 -1.12
N SER A 90 20.33 -4.64 -0.52
CA SER A 90 21.18 -5.82 -0.67
C SER A 90 21.23 -6.31 -2.12
N LEU A 91 20.09 -6.31 -2.84
CA LEU A 91 20.03 -6.71 -4.25
C LEU A 91 20.89 -5.77 -5.11
N ARG A 92 20.77 -4.45 -4.89
CA ARG A 92 21.54 -3.46 -5.64
C ARG A 92 23.05 -3.55 -5.43
N LYS A 93 23.48 -3.99 -4.23
CA LYS A 93 24.90 -4.23 -3.94
C LYS A 93 25.44 -5.46 -4.68
N THR A 94 24.65 -6.52 -4.77
CA THR A 94 25.10 -7.79 -5.37
C THR A 94 24.93 -7.82 -6.89
N PHE A 95 23.83 -7.26 -7.40
CA PHE A 95 23.44 -7.30 -8.81
C PHE A 95 22.91 -5.93 -9.27
N PRO A 96 23.78 -4.92 -9.45
CA PRO A 96 23.37 -3.54 -9.67
C PRO A 96 22.50 -3.33 -10.92
N GLU A 97 22.87 -3.93 -12.05
CA GLU A 97 22.12 -3.80 -13.30
C GLU A 97 20.73 -4.43 -13.21
N THR A 98 20.65 -5.64 -12.64
CA THR A 98 19.37 -6.34 -12.41
C THR A 98 18.50 -5.58 -11.41
N ALA A 99 19.08 -5.03 -10.34
CA ALA A 99 18.35 -4.24 -9.36
C ALA A 99 17.75 -2.99 -9.98
N ASP A 100 18.53 -2.23 -10.77
CA ASP A 100 18.04 -1.02 -11.41
C ASP A 100 16.91 -1.31 -12.42
N MET A 101 16.97 -2.44 -13.12
CA MET A 101 15.87 -2.91 -13.98
C MET A 101 14.61 -3.24 -13.16
N LEU A 102 14.73 -4.10 -12.14
CA LEU A 102 13.61 -4.54 -11.31
C LEU A 102 12.98 -3.39 -10.50
N PHE A 103 13.79 -2.41 -10.07
CA PHE A 103 13.27 -1.27 -9.31
C PHE A 103 12.45 -0.32 -10.18
N LYS A 104 12.86 -0.10 -11.43
CA LYS A 104 12.06 0.65 -12.40
C LYS A 104 10.74 -0.05 -12.72
N GLU A 105 10.76 -1.37 -12.87
CA GLU A 105 9.56 -2.18 -13.07
C GLU A 105 8.63 -2.08 -11.85
N ALA A 106 9.16 -2.25 -10.63
CA ALA A 106 8.38 -2.13 -9.41
C ALA A 106 7.76 -0.73 -9.22
N GLU A 107 8.47 0.35 -9.58
CA GLU A 107 7.93 1.71 -9.55
C GLU A 107 6.80 1.88 -10.56
N LYS A 108 6.95 1.33 -11.77
CA LYS A 108 5.90 1.33 -12.80
C LYS A 108 4.67 0.57 -12.31
N ASP A 109 4.84 -0.64 -11.77
CA ASP A 109 3.75 -1.47 -11.24
C ASP A 109 3.00 -0.78 -10.10
N ALA A 110 3.72 -0.06 -9.23
CA ALA A 110 3.09 0.72 -8.16
C ALA A 110 2.20 1.83 -8.71
N LYS A 111 2.65 2.55 -9.74
CA LYS A 111 1.86 3.60 -10.42
C LYS A 111 0.62 3.00 -11.10
N GLU A 112 0.78 1.93 -11.88
CA GLU A 112 -0.32 1.25 -12.56
C GLU A 112 -1.37 0.70 -11.58
N LYS A 113 -0.91 0.15 -10.44
CA LYS A 113 -1.80 -0.33 -9.38
C LYS A 113 -2.62 0.80 -8.75
N TYR A 114 -2.02 1.94 -8.48
CA TYR A 114 -2.73 3.12 -7.99
C TYR A 114 -3.79 3.58 -9.00
N GLU A 115 -3.43 3.73 -10.27
CA GLU A 115 -4.35 4.15 -11.34
C GLU A 115 -5.53 3.19 -11.48
N LYS A 116 -5.27 1.88 -11.43
CA LYS A 116 -6.31 0.86 -11.43
C LYS A 116 -7.30 1.05 -10.28
N TYR A 117 -6.80 1.23 -9.05
CA TYR A 117 -7.66 1.44 -7.88
C TYR A 117 -8.40 2.77 -7.93
N LEU A 118 -7.75 3.83 -8.42
CA LEU A 118 -8.39 5.13 -8.64
C LEU A 118 -9.56 4.99 -9.62
N ASN A 119 -9.37 4.30 -10.74
CA ASN A 119 -10.44 4.03 -11.70
C ASN A 119 -11.55 3.18 -11.06
N MET A 120 -11.22 2.15 -10.29
CA MET A 120 -12.20 1.36 -9.55
C MET A 120 -13.06 2.20 -8.60
N SER A 121 -12.48 3.21 -7.93
CA SER A 121 -13.22 4.12 -7.02
C SER A 121 -14.14 5.11 -7.74
N LYS A 122 -13.94 5.31 -9.04
CA LYS A 122 -14.74 6.21 -9.89
C LYS A 122 -15.85 5.50 -10.67
N LEU A 123 -15.80 4.16 -10.76
CA LEU A 123 -16.83 3.39 -11.45
C LEU A 123 -18.20 3.61 -10.80
N GLY A 124 -19.22 3.95 -11.61
CA GLY A 124 -20.59 4.14 -11.13
C GLY A 124 -20.84 5.39 -10.29
N GLN A 125 -19.97 6.41 -10.39
CA GLN A 125 -20.37 7.80 -10.14
C GLN A 125 -21.25 8.33 -11.27
#